data_AF-A0A653V6D1-F1
#
_entry.id   AF-A0A653V6D1-F1
#
_cell.length_a   1.000
_cell.length_b   1.000
_cell.length_c   1.000
_cell.angle_alpha   90.00
_cell.angle_beta   90.00
_cell.angle_gamma   90.00
#
_symmetry.space_group_name_H-M   'P 1'
#
loop_
_entity.id
_entity.type
_entity.pdbx_description
1 polymer ?
#
loop_
_entity_poly.entity_id
_entity_poly.type
_entity_poly.pdbx_seq_one_letter_code
_entity_poly.pdbx_strand_id
1 'polypeptide(L)'
;MTILRTACLALSLAAVGAPAFAQAPLDDTQAAYMGAHVFDRQIEVFREFCAKDPAGAQALDTGVTQFRLNNPDYVAAKGRKPDSPEFAATVQAVDAQFDQVAGTMRTQLASRPVGPQCTTLGDQLRQARFAALLEQAKRGAPPAPATP
;
A
#
# COMPACT_ATOMS: atom_id res chain seq x y z
N MET A 1 32.46 2.20 5.79
CA MET A 1 31.46 2.27 4.71
C MET A 1 30.12 1.92 5.32
N THR A 2 29.45 2.93 5.82
CA THR A 2 28.29 2.83 6.71
C THR A 2 27.36 3.94 6.26
N ILE A 3 26.04 3.75 6.37
CA ILE A 3 25.00 4.74 6.02
C ILE A 3 24.55 4.69 4.54
N LEU A 4 24.08 3.53 4.10
CA LEU A 4 22.83 3.52 3.34
C LEU A 4 22.01 2.37 3.90
N ARG A 5 21.39 2.67 5.05
CA ARG A 5 20.16 1.98 5.45
C ARG A 5 19.19 2.24 4.31
N THR A 6 19.23 1.35 3.32
CA THR A 6 18.16 1.13 2.35
C THR A 6 16.90 1.24 3.16
N ALA A 7 16.23 2.38 3.03
CA ALA A 7 15.04 2.68 3.79
C ALA A 7 14.03 1.67 3.28
N CYS A 8 13.99 0.53 3.98
CA CYS A 8 12.87 -0.36 4.01
C CYS A 8 11.70 0.49 4.48
N LEU A 9 11.08 1.21 3.54
CA LEU A 9 9.63 1.25 3.41
C LEU A 9 9.17 -0.19 3.12
N ALA A 10 9.55 -1.13 4.00
CA ALA A 10 8.72 -2.27 4.28
C ALA A 10 7.45 -1.62 4.77
N LEU A 11 6.50 -1.50 3.86
CA LEU A 11 5.10 -1.30 4.14
C LEU A 11 4.75 -2.38 5.16
N SER A 12 4.91 -2.05 6.43
CA SER A 12 4.62 -2.91 7.56
C SER A 12 3.11 -3.02 7.69
N LEU A 13 2.50 -3.75 6.74
CA LEU A 13 1.13 -4.26 6.81
C LEU A 13 0.97 -5.31 7.93
N ALA A 14 2.01 -5.58 8.71
CA ALA A 14 2.11 -6.68 9.66
C ALA A 14 1.54 -6.41 11.05
N ALA A 15 1.15 -5.18 11.38
CA ALA A 15 0.92 -4.78 12.77
C ALA A 15 -0.51 -4.31 13.07
N VAL A 16 -1.50 -4.72 12.28
CA VAL A 16 -2.90 -4.61 12.69
C VAL A 16 -3.32 -5.92 13.35
N GLY A 17 -2.77 -6.16 14.53
CA GLY A 17 -3.32 -7.14 15.47
C GLY A 17 -4.58 -6.54 16.10
N ALA A 18 -5.72 -6.70 15.43
CA ALA A 18 -7.05 -6.42 15.98
C ALA A 18 -7.95 -7.63 15.66
N PRO A 19 -8.95 -7.94 16.50
CA PRO A 19 -9.56 -9.25 16.53
C PRO A 19 -10.13 -9.59 15.16
N ALA A 20 -9.82 -10.78 14.68
CA ALA A 20 -10.55 -11.41 13.60
C ALA A 20 -12.01 -11.52 14.05
N PHE A 21 -12.80 -10.47 13.81
CA PHE A 21 -14.22 -10.66 13.57
C PHE A 21 -14.29 -11.76 12.53
N ALA A 22 -15.14 -12.75 12.77
CA ALA A 22 -15.32 -13.94 11.96
C ALA A 22 -15.82 -13.59 10.55
N GLN A 23 -15.02 -12.87 9.78
CA GLN A 23 -15.18 -12.65 8.37
C GLN A 23 -14.80 -13.97 7.71
N ALA A 24 -15.71 -14.50 6.90
CA ALA A 24 -15.39 -15.63 6.06
C ALA A 24 -14.08 -15.33 5.31
N PRO A 25 -13.20 -16.33 5.12
CA PRO A 25 -12.01 -16.16 4.30
C PRO A 25 -12.41 -15.54 2.96
N LEU A 26 -11.74 -14.46 2.58
CA LEU A 26 -11.98 -13.83 1.27
C LEU A 26 -11.64 -14.82 0.17
N ASP A 27 -12.49 -14.89 -0.86
CA ASP A 27 -12.10 -15.58 -2.09
C ASP A 27 -11.01 -14.80 -2.84
N ASP A 28 -10.41 -15.40 -3.86
CA ASP A 28 -9.31 -14.77 -4.60
C ASP A 28 -9.70 -13.44 -5.27
N THR A 29 -10.96 -13.29 -5.71
CA THR A 29 -11.44 -12.06 -6.35
C THR A 29 -11.61 -10.96 -5.31
N GLN A 30 -12.22 -11.29 -4.17
CA GLN A 30 -12.37 -10.43 -3.01
C GLN A 30 -11.01 -9.99 -2.46
N ALA A 31 -10.06 -10.92 -2.32
CA ALA A 31 -8.71 -10.64 -1.85
C ALA A 31 -7.92 -9.75 -2.82
N ALA A 32 -8.02 -10.00 -4.14
CA ALA A 32 -7.40 -9.16 -5.16
C ALA A 32 -7.98 -7.73 -5.13
N TYR A 33 -9.31 -7.59 -5.02
CA TYR A 33 -9.93 -6.28 -4.85
C TYR A 33 -9.41 -5.59 -3.58
N MET A 34 -9.39 -6.29 -2.43
CA MET A 34 -8.95 -5.71 -1.16
C MET A 34 -7.49 -5.25 -1.21
N GLY A 35 -6.61 -6.04 -1.82
CA GLY A 35 -5.23 -5.63 -2.01
C GLY A 35 -5.08 -4.39 -2.89
N ALA A 36 -5.84 -4.31 -3.98
CA ALA A 36 -5.85 -3.12 -4.84
C ALA A 36 -6.46 -1.89 -4.15
N HIS A 37 -7.49 -2.09 -3.33
CA HIS A 37 -8.13 -1.05 -2.52
C HIS A 37 -7.18 -0.47 -1.47
N VAL A 38 -6.53 -1.32 -0.68
CA VAL A 38 -5.55 -0.89 0.32
C VAL A 38 -4.35 -0.20 -0.33
N PHE A 39 -3.90 -0.69 -1.49
CA PHE A 39 -2.84 -0.02 -2.25
C PHE A 39 -3.23 1.40 -2.64
N ASP A 40 -4.45 1.64 -3.14
CA ASP A 40 -4.92 3.00 -3.45
C ASP A 40 -4.93 3.91 -2.22
N ARG A 41 -5.40 3.41 -1.08
CA ARG A 41 -5.43 4.16 0.18
C ARG A 41 -4.01 4.54 0.64
N GLN A 42 -3.00 3.69 0.41
CA GLN A 42 -1.60 4.03 0.68
C GLN A 42 -1.09 5.13 -0.27
N ILE A 43 -1.42 5.04 -1.56
CA ILE A 43 -1.07 6.08 -2.55
C ILE A 43 -1.68 7.43 -2.17
N GLU A 44 -2.90 7.48 -1.62
CA GLU A 44 -3.51 8.71 -1.12
C GLU A 44 -2.68 9.36 -0.01
N VAL A 45 -2.22 8.57 0.97
CA VAL A 45 -1.33 9.09 2.03
C VAL A 45 -0.01 9.61 1.46
N PHE A 46 0.57 8.91 0.49
CA PHE A 46 1.79 9.38 -0.16
C PHE A 46 1.56 10.63 -1.02
N ARG A 47 0.41 10.77 -1.65
CA ARG A 47 0.02 11.99 -2.37
C ARG A 47 -0.10 13.18 -1.43
N GLU A 48 -0.72 13.02 -0.27
CA GLU A 48 -0.76 14.06 0.75
C GLU A 48 0.65 14.51 1.17
N PHE A 49 1.56 13.54 1.35
CA PHE A 49 2.94 13.84 1.70
C PHE A 49 3.69 14.55 0.56
N CYS A 50 3.56 14.05 -0.68
CA CYS A 50 4.25 14.55 -1.85
C CYS A 50 3.69 15.88 -2.38
N ALA A 51 2.45 16.24 -2.04
CA ALA A 51 1.85 17.53 -2.41
C ALA A 51 2.64 18.75 -1.93
N LYS A 52 3.53 18.58 -0.94
CA LYS A 52 4.43 19.64 -0.43
C LYS A 52 5.58 19.98 -1.40
N ASP A 53 5.79 19.17 -2.44
CA ASP A 53 6.82 19.37 -3.46
C ASP A 53 6.23 19.06 -4.86
N PRO A 54 6.07 20.07 -5.75
CA PRO A 54 5.49 19.86 -7.07
C PRO A 54 6.23 18.80 -7.91
N ALA A 55 7.57 18.77 -7.85
CA ALA A 55 8.36 17.80 -8.60
C ALA A 55 8.16 16.38 -8.06
N GLY A 56 8.18 16.22 -6.73
CA GLY A 56 7.86 14.98 -6.05
C GLY A 56 6.44 14.47 -6.33
N ALA A 57 5.44 15.35 -6.33
CA ALA A 57 4.06 15.00 -6.67
C ALA A 57 3.96 14.46 -8.11
N GLN A 58 4.59 15.14 -9.08
CA GLN A 58 4.62 14.69 -10.47
C GLN A 58 5.35 13.34 -10.63
N ALA A 59 6.45 13.12 -9.91
CA ALA A 59 7.17 11.85 -9.93
C ALA A 59 6.32 10.70 -9.39
N LEU A 60 5.59 10.92 -8.29
CA LEU A 60 4.65 9.97 -7.72
C LEU A 60 3.54 9.62 -8.72
N ASP A 61 2.86 10.62 -9.29
CA ASP A 61 1.75 10.38 -10.22
C ASP A 61 2.20 9.69 -11.52
N THR A 62 3.40 10.01 -12.00
CA THR A 62 4.02 9.29 -13.11
C THR A 62 4.26 7.83 -12.73
N GLY A 63 4.80 7.56 -11.54
CA GLY A 63 5.01 6.22 -11.00
C GLY A 63 3.70 5.42 -10.88
N VAL A 64 2.64 6.02 -10.33
CA VAL A 64 1.30 5.41 -10.22
C VAL A 64 0.73 5.10 -11.60
N THR A 65 0.88 6.01 -12.57
CA THR A 65 0.41 5.79 -13.94
C THR A 65 1.15 4.61 -14.58
N GLN A 66 2.48 4.57 -14.46
CA GLN A 66 3.29 3.46 -14.98
C GLN A 66 2.96 2.14 -14.28
N PHE A 67 2.75 2.16 -12.96
CA PHE A 67 2.31 0.98 -12.21
C PHE A 67 1.01 0.41 -12.80
N ARG A 68 0.01 1.26 -13.07
CA ARG A 68 -1.28 0.84 -13.64
C ARG A 68 -1.12 0.23 -15.03
N LEU A 69 -0.31 0.85 -15.89
CA LEU A 69 -0.01 0.33 -17.22
C LEU A 69 0.70 -1.02 -17.17
N ASN A 70 1.60 -1.20 -16.20
CA ASN A 70 2.41 -2.39 -16.03
C ASN A 70 1.68 -3.54 -15.29
N ASN A 71 0.50 -3.27 -14.71
CA ASN A 71 -0.26 -4.20 -13.87
C ASN A 71 -1.75 -4.21 -14.28
N PRO A 72 -2.10 -4.82 -15.43
CA PRO A 72 -3.49 -4.91 -15.89
C PRO A 72 -4.36 -5.76 -14.93
N ASP A 73 -3.76 -6.66 -14.17
CA ASP A 73 -4.38 -7.44 -13.09
C ASP A 73 -4.85 -6.55 -11.93
N TYR A 74 -4.07 -5.54 -11.54
CA TYR A 74 -4.51 -4.52 -10.59
C TYR A 74 -5.72 -3.74 -11.11
N VAL A 75 -5.69 -3.32 -12.38
CA VAL A 75 -6.80 -2.58 -13.01
C VAL A 75 -8.07 -3.44 -13.05
N ALA A 76 -7.93 -4.72 -13.43
CA ALA A 76 -9.02 -5.67 -13.44
C ALA A 76 -9.58 -5.93 -12.03
N ALA A 77 -8.71 -6.09 -11.02
CA ALA A 77 -9.11 -6.27 -9.63
C ALA A 77 -9.93 -5.08 -9.10
N LYS A 78 -9.49 -3.84 -9.36
CA LYS A 78 -10.24 -2.63 -9.01
C LYS A 78 -11.60 -2.55 -9.69
N GLY A 79 -11.68 -2.95 -10.97
CA GLY A 79 -12.91 -2.93 -11.74
C GLY A 79 -13.94 -4.01 -11.34
N ARG A 80 -13.53 -5.02 -10.57
CA ARG A 80 -14.37 -6.14 -10.14
C ARG A 80 -14.70 -6.07 -8.66
N LYS A 81 -15.14 -4.91 -8.17
CA LYS A 81 -15.63 -4.79 -6.80
C LYS A 81 -16.81 -5.75 -6.58
N PRO A 82 -16.71 -6.71 -5.65
CA PRO A 82 -17.85 -7.54 -5.24
C PRO A 82 -19.00 -6.68 -4.70
N ASP A 83 -20.22 -6.98 -5.13
CA ASP A 83 -21.43 -6.17 -4.86
C ASP A 83 -22.29 -6.73 -3.72
N SER A 84 -21.67 -7.42 -2.75
CA SER A 84 -22.41 -7.95 -1.61
C SER A 84 -22.37 -7.00 -0.40
N PRO A 85 -23.45 -6.90 0.39
CA PRO A 85 -23.46 -6.13 1.64
C PRO A 85 -22.38 -6.57 2.63
N GLU A 86 -22.10 -7.88 2.70
CA GLU A 86 -21.08 -8.45 3.57
C GLU A 86 -19.69 -7.95 3.16
N PHE A 87 -19.40 -7.95 1.85
CA PHE A 87 -18.11 -7.47 1.37
C PHE A 87 -17.97 -5.95 1.55
N ALA A 88 -19.05 -5.19 1.36
CA ALA A 88 -19.05 -3.76 1.66
C ALA A 88 -18.72 -3.48 3.14
N ALA A 89 -19.27 -4.26 4.07
CA ALA A 89 -18.93 -4.18 5.50
C ALA A 89 -17.46 -4.55 5.75
N THR A 90 -16.91 -5.53 5.03
CA THR A 90 -15.48 -5.84 5.10
C THR A 90 -14.61 -4.68 4.63
N VAL A 91 -14.93 -4.05 3.50
CA VAL A 91 -14.20 -2.86 3.02
C VAL A 91 -14.21 -1.77 4.08
N GLN A 92 -15.37 -1.48 4.67
CA GLN A 92 -15.49 -0.47 5.74
C GLN A 92 -14.67 -0.81 6.99
N ALA A 93 -14.68 -2.08 7.41
CA ALA A 93 -13.87 -2.52 8.55
C ALA A 93 -12.37 -2.33 8.29
N VAL A 94 -11.92 -2.66 7.07
CA VAL A 94 -10.53 -2.44 6.65
C VAL A 94 -10.20 -0.96 6.54
N ASP A 95 -11.10 -0.12 6.02
CA ASP A 95 -10.88 1.33 5.95
C ASP A 95 -10.71 1.95 7.35
N ALA A 96 -11.55 1.56 8.31
CA ALA A 96 -11.46 2.02 9.69
C ALA A 96 -10.13 1.61 10.35
N GLN A 97 -9.62 0.41 10.06
CA GLN A 97 -8.30 -0.03 10.51
C GLN A 97 -7.18 0.72 9.79
N PHE A 98 -7.33 0.92 8.47
CA PHE A 98 -6.36 1.61 7.66
C PHE A 98 -6.17 3.05 8.13
N ASP A 99 -7.21 3.74 8.58
CA ASP A 99 -7.08 5.12 9.08
C ASP A 99 -6.12 5.23 10.28
N GLN A 100 -6.05 4.21 11.14
CA GLN A 100 -5.06 4.13 12.22
C GLN A 100 -3.64 3.98 11.65
N VAL A 101 -3.46 3.07 10.70
CA VAL A 101 -2.18 2.84 10.00
C VAL A 101 -1.74 4.10 9.24
N ALA A 102 -2.67 4.77 8.57
CA ALA A 102 -2.45 6.02 7.84
C ALA A 102 -1.98 7.14 8.78
N GLY A 103 -2.53 7.22 10.00
CA GLY A 103 -2.03 8.14 11.04
C GLY A 103 -0.56 7.89 11.38
N THR A 104 -0.17 6.62 11.54
CA THR A 104 1.23 6.23 11.75
C THR A 104 2.10 6.55 10.53
N MET A 105 1.63 6.24 9.30
CA MET A 105 2.35 6.57 8.07
C MET A 105 2.60 8.08 7.96
N ARG A 106 1.58 8.91 8.18
CA ARG A 106 1.72 10.38 8.17
C ARG A 106 2.75 10.87 9.18
N THR A 107 2.71 10.34 10.41
CA THR A 107 3.68 10.68 11.46
C THR A 107 5.11 10.32 11.05
N GLN A 108 5.30 9.12 10.49
CA GLN A 108 6.62 8.69 10.02
C GLN A 108 7.12 9.54 8.85
N LEU A 109 6.24 9.83 7.88
CA LEU A 109 6.56 10.64 6.70
C LEU A 109 6.87 12.09 7.07
N ALA A 110 6.23 12.67 8.08
CA ALA A 110 6.48 14.04 8.53
C ALA A 110 7.94 14.30 8.93
N SER A 111 8.69 13.26 9.33
CA SER A 111 10.10 13.33 9.69
C SER A 111 11.07 13.20 8.51
N ARG A 112 10.57 13.03 7.27
CA ARG A 112 11.37 12.69 6.08
C ARG A 112 11.47 13.87 5.11
N PRO A 113 12.58 13.99 4.36
CA PRO A 113 12.68 14.99 3.29
C PRO A 113 11.73 14.64 2.13
N VAL A 114 10.85 15.56 1.73
CA VAL A 114 9.76 15.26 0.77
C VAL A 114 10.28 14.86 -0.62
N GLY A 115 11.02 15.76 -1.29
CA GLY A 115 11.34 15.59 -2.72
C GLY A 115 12.07 14.28 -3.09
N PRO A 116 13.21 13.93 -2.45
CA PRO A 116 13.91 12.68 -2.74
C PRO A 116 13.08 11.42 -2.46
N GLN A 117 12.21 11.48 -1.44
CA GLN A 117 11.37 10.35 -1.07
C GLN A 117 10.25 10.12 -2.09
N CYS A 118 9.63 11.19 -2.58
CA CYS A 118 8.59 11.12 -3.60
C CYS A 118 9.12 10.63 -4.95
N THR A 119 10.33 11.05 -5.33
CA THR A 119 11.01 10.54 -6.54
C THR A 119 11.30 9.04 -6.40
N THR A 120 11.90 8.64 -5.27
CA THR A 120 12.20 7.23 -4.98
C THR A 120 10.94 6.37 -5.00
N LEU A 121 9.85 6.85 -4.39
CA LEU A 121 8.57 6.15 -4.39
C LEU A 121 8.01 6.00 -5.81
N GLY A 122 8.07 7.06 -6.63
CA GLY A 122 7.66 6.98 -8.04
C GLY A 122 8.42 5.91 -8.83
N ASP A 123 9.74 5.82 -8.62
CA ASP A 123 10.58 4.80 -9.27
C ASP A 123 10.30 3.39 -8.75
N GLN A 124 10.04 3.22 -7.46
CA GLN A 124 9.63 1.95 -6.86
C GLN A 124 8.28 1.49 -7.44
N LEU A 125 7.30 2.39 -7.55
CA LEU A 125 6.00 2.08 -8.13
C LEU A 125 6.10 1.65 -9.59
N ARG A 126 6.99 2.28 -10.38
CA ARG A 126 7.24 1.87 -11.77
C ARG A 126 7.68 0.41 -11.89
N GLN A 127 8.45 -0.08 -10.92
CA GLN A 127 9.03 -1.43 -10.91
C GLN A 127 8.16 -2.46 -10.19
N ALA A 128 7.21 -2.01 -9.36
CA ALA A 128 6.36 -2.87 -8.55
C ALA A 128 5.42 -3.75 -9.41
N ARG A 129 5.17 -4.96 -8.90
CA ARG A 129 4.28 -5.94 -9.52
C ARG A 129 3.16 -6.30 -8.57
N PHE A 130 1.92 -6.06 -8.99
CA PHE A 130 0.74 -6.21 -8.14
C PHE A 130 0.56 -7.64 -7.65
N ALA A 131 0.63 -8.63 -8.54
CA ALA A 131 0.59 -10.04 -8.15
C ALA A 131 1.62 -10.40 -7.06
N ALA A 132 2.85 -9.88 -7.15
CA ALA A 132 3.88 -10.14 -6.13
C ALA A 132 3.54 -9.48 -4.79
N LEU A 133 2.98 -8.26 -4.80
CA LEU A 133 2.51 -7.57 -3.60
C LEU A 133 1.35 -8.32 -2.95
N LEU A 134 0.39 -8.82 -3.74
CA LEU A 134 -0.70 -9.67 -3.26
C LEU A 134 -0.19 -10.95 -2.60
N GLU A 135 0.72 -11.68 -3.27
CA GLU A 135 1.29 -12.91 -2.72
C GLU A 135 2.16 -12.67 -1.48
N GLN A 136 2.78 -11.49 -1.36
CA GLN A 136 3.46 -11.09 -0.13
C GLN A 136 2.45 -10.81 0.99
N ALA A 137 1.33 -10.14 0.70
CA ALA A 137 0.29 -9.88 1.68
C ALA A 137 -0.37 -11.18 2.18
N LYS A 138 -0.65 -12.13 1.28
CA LYS A 138 -1.23 -13.45 1.61
C LYS A 138 -0.34 -14.29 2.52
N ARG A 139 0.98 -14.22 2.33
CA ARG A 139 1.96 -14.95 3.15
C ARG A 139 2.14 -14.35 4.56
N GLY A 140 1.51 -13.21 4.84
CA GLY A 140 1.87 -12.37 5.97
C GLY A 140 3.20 -11.68 5.73
N ALA A 141 3.42 -10.52 6.36
CA ALA A 141 4.71 -9.85 6.23
C ALA A 141 5.82 -10.80 6.69
N PRO A 142 6.92 -10.96 5.92
CA PRO A 142 8.05 -11.72 6.39
C PRO A 142 8.52 -11.09 7.72
N PRO A 143 8.92 -11.91 8.72
CA PRO A 143 9.52 -11.36 9.92
C PRO A 143 10.68 -10.46 9.49
N ALA A 144 10.71 -9.24 10.04
CA ALA A 144 11.84 -8.35 9.83
C ALA A 144 13.13 -9.15 10.10
N PRO A 145 14.18 -9.03 9.26
CA PRO A 145 15.39 -9.80 9.45
C PRO A 145 15.88 -9.56 10.88
N ALA A 146 15.99 -10.65 11.64
CA ALA A 146 16.54 -10.62 12.98
C ALA A 146 17.95 -10.04 12.86
N THR A 147 18.13 -8.84 13.41
CA THR A 147 19.46 -8.26 13.57
C THR A 147 20.23 -9.18 14.53
N PRO A 148 21.44 -9.67 14.17
CA PRO A 148 22.30 -10.37 15.12
C PRO A 148 22.75 -9.44 16.26
#